data_AF-A0A1Y0CXU5-F1
#
_entry.id   AF-A0A1Y0CXU5-F1
#
_cell.length_a   1.000
_cell.length_b   1.000
_cell.length_c   1.000
_cell.angle_alpha   90.00
_cell.angle_beta   90.00
_cell.angle_gamma   90.00
#
_symmetry.space_group_name_H-M   'P 1'
#
loop_
_entity.id
_entity.type
_entity.pdbx_description
1 polymer ?
#
loop_
_entity_poly.entity_id
_entity_poly.type
_entity_poly.pdbx_seq_one_letter_code
_entity_poly.pdbx_strand_id
1 'polypeptide(L)'
;MLGGYMSALIVIMITIFISVWVWSERHNSKKMVQLQADLKEKINASIELDPKDIVLLGRAHFLSPANSRTALYRVYQDVKEPEEFKKLKALVSEVEKEEPFDTMPDEVKSSLLRMAYLLTQSGEESDKHVLTPVTNILTKYNELLEEQTASKVKTNRAYLATLVSLVIGVVSIVYAYNAPSASDIAAEVSQIMSEETGS
;
A
#
# COMPACT_ATOMS: atom_id res chain seq x y z
N MET A 1 11.31 23.21 34.90
CA MET A 1 10.90 23.68 33.56
C MET A 1 11.53 22.93 32.40
N LEU A 2 12.79 22.43 32.45
CA LEU A 2 13.43 21.75 31.31
C LEU A 2 12.77 20.43 30.85
N GLY A 3 12.09 19.69 31.74
CA GLY A 3 11.46 18.41 31.40
C GLY A 3 10.32 18.51 30.38
N GLY A 4 9.47 19.55 30.47
CA GLY A 4 8.32 19.71 29.58
C GLY A 4 8.67 20.04 28.13
N TYR A 5 9.74 20.81 27.91
CA TYR A 5 10.20 21.19 26.56
C TYR A 5 10.77 19.99 25.78
N MET A 6 11.49 19.09 26.45
CA MET A 6 12.01 17.87 25.83
C MET A 6 10.88 16.92 25.41
N SER A 7 9.84 16.79 26.24
CA SER A 7 8.65 16.00 25.91
C SER A 7 7.90 16.57 24.71
N ALA A 8 7.72 17.90 24.66
CA ALA A 8 7.05 18.59 23.56
C ALA A 8 7.80 18.41 22.22
N LEU A 9 9.13 18.51 22.23
CA LEU A 9 9.96 18.32 21.03
C LEU A 9 9.88 16.89 20.47
N ILE A 10 9.82 15.88 21.34
CA ILE A 10 9.66 14.48 20.92
C ILE A 10 8.30 14.26 20.25
N VAL A 11 7.22 14.82 20.80
CA VAL A 11 5.88 14.71 20.21
C VAL A 11 5.84 15.37 18.83
N ILE A 12 6.47 16.54 18.66
CA ILE A 12 6.55 17.26 17.38
C ILE A 12 7.36 16.45 16.34
N MET A 13 8.50 15.89 16.74
CA MET A 13 9.32 15.04 15.86
C MET A 13 8.54 13.80 15.36
N ILE A 14 7.81 13.13 16.25
CA ILE A 14 6.99 11.97 15.91
C ILE A 14 5.86 12.36 14.95
N THR A 15 5.18 13.49 15.18
CA THR A 15 4.09 13.94 14.29
C THR A 15 4.59 14.34 12.90
N ILE A 16 5.75 14.99 12.80
CA ILE A 16 6.37 15.31 11.51
C ILE A 16 6.76 14.03 10.76
N PHE A 17 7.38 13.07 11.45
CA PHE A 17 7.79 11.80 10.86
C PHE A 17 6.61 11.00 10.31
N ILE A 18 5.52 10.89 11.09
CA ILE A 18 4.27 10.25 10.65
C ILE A 18 3.68 10.97 9.43
N SER A 19 3.68 12.30 9.43
CA SER A 19 3.13 13.09 8.33
C SER A 19 3.91 12.89 7.02
N VAL A 20 5.24 12.85 7.08
CA VAL A 20 6.11 12.61 5.91
C VAL A 20 5.93 11.18 5.39
N TRP A 21 5.85 10.19 6.28
CA TRP A 21 5.65 8.80 5.88
C TRP A 21 4.29 8.57 5.21
N VAL A 22 3.20 9.07 5.81
CA VAL A 22 1.85 8.98 5.23
C VAL A 22 1.77 9.70 3.88
N TRP A 23 2.45 10.84 3.74
CA TRP A 23 2.51 11.57 2.47
C TRP A 23 3.24 10.78 1.37
N SER A 24 4.37 10.16 1.69
CA SER A 24 5.15 9.32 0.77
C SER A 24 4.32 8.13 0.22
N GLU A 25 3.60 7.43 1.09
CA GLU A 25 2.82 6.26 0.69
C GLU A 25 1.60 6.62 -0.17
N ARG A 26 0.99 7.79 0.11
CA ARG A 26 -0.05 8.36 -0.75
C ARG A 26 0.47 8.80 -2.10
N HIS A 27 1.71 9.31 -2.19
CA HIS A 27 2.24 9.80 -3.46
C HIS A 27 2.47 8.68 -4.49
N ASN A 28 2.98 7.53 -4.06
CA ASN A 28 3.19 6.37 -4.95
C ASN A 28 1.86 5.77 -5.44
N SER A 29 0.82 5.81 -4.61
CA SER A 29 -0.51 5.30 -5.01
C SER A 29 -1.17 6.18 -6.10
N LYS A 30 -0.86 7.48 -6.14
CA LYS A 30 -1.46 8.41 -7.13
C LYS A 30 -1.07 8.09 -8.58
N LYS A 31 0.17 7.68 -8.83
CA LYS A 31 0.65 7.37 -10.19
C LYS A 31 -0.08 6.17 -10.80
N MET A 32 -0.31 5.15 -9.98
CA MET A 32 -1.08 3.98 -10.38
C MET A 32 -2.54 4.33 -10.66
N VAL A 33 -3.16 5.15 -9.80
CA VAL A 33 -4.55 5.61 -9.98
C VAL A 33 -4.70 6.47 -11.24
N GLN A 34 -3.70 7.30 -11.56
CA GLN A 34 -3.69 8.11 -12.79
C GLN A 34 -3.62 7.23 -14.03
N LEU A 35 -2.73 6.23 -14.07
CA LEU A 35 -2.70 5.27 -15.17
C LEU A 35 -4.03 4.52 -15.32
N GLN A 36 -4.66 4.11 -14.22
CA GLN A 36 -5.97 3.45 -14.28
C GLN A 36 -7.06 4.35 -14.87
N ALA A 37 -7.05 5.63 -14.54
CA ALA A 37 -7.98 6.61 -15.08
C ALA A 37 -7.76 6.81 -16.59
N ASP A 38 -6.51 6.98 -17.01
CA ASP A 38 -6.14 7.13 -18.43
C ASP A 38 -6.52 5.89 -19.25
N LEU A 39 -6.30 4.69 -18.70
CA LEU A 39 -6.69 3.44 -19.37
C LEU A 39 -8.21 3.36 -19.55
N LYS A 40 -8.98 3.67 -18.49
CA LYS A 40 -10.46 3.72 -18.58
C LYS A 40 -10.91 4.74 -19.63
N GLU A 41 -10.32 5.93 -19.65
CA GLU A 41 -10.66 6.96 -20.64
C GLU A 41 -10.37 6.51 -22.08
N LYS A 42 -9.20 5.91 -22.33
CA LYS A 42 -8.81 5.44 -23.67
C LYS A 42 -9.68 4.28 -24.16
N ILE A 43 -10.06 3.37 -23.27
CA ILE A 43 -10.97 2.26 -23.58
C ILE A 43 -12.38 2.78 -23.90
N ASN A 44 -12.86 3.76 -23.14
CA ASN A 44 -14.17 4.40 -23.36
C ASN A 44 -14.19 5.20 -24.67
N ALA A 45 -13.07 5.83 -25.01
CA ALA A 45 -12.84 6.47 -26.29
C ALA A 45 -12.70 5.47 -27.47
N SER A 46 -12.78 4.15 -27.20
CA SER A 46 -12.61 3.08 -28.18
C SER A 46 -11.27 3.14 -28.93
N ILE A 47 -10.21 3.57 -28.25
CA ILE A 47 -8.84 3.45 -28.74
C ILE A 47 -8.42 1.99 -28.60
N GLU A 48 -8.02 1.37 -29.70
CA GLU A 48 -7.38 0.04 -29.67
C GLU A 48 -6.01 0.18 -29.02
N LEU A 49 -5.81 -0.50 -27.89
CA LEU A 49 -4.55 -0.55 -27.16
C LEU A 49 -3.95 -1.93 -27.36
N ASP A 50 -2.64 -1.99 -27.59
CA ASP A 50 -1.88 -3.23 -27.58
C ASP A 50 -1.13 -3.43 -26.23
N PRO A 51 -0.58 -4.62 -25.96
CA PRO A 51 0.21 -4.85 -24.74
C PRO A 51 1.40 -3.89 -24.54
N LYS A 52 2.02 -3.39 -25.62
CA LYS A 52 3.16 -2.46 -25.57
C LYS A 52 2.70 -1.06 -25.19
N ASP A 53 1.53 -0.64 -25.64
CA ASP A 53 0.91 0.64 -25.30
C ASP A 53 0.68 0.72 -23.79
N ILE A 54 0.28 -0.37 -23.15
CA ILE A 54 0.11 -0.42 -21.68
C ILE A 54 1.44 -0.15 -20.97
N VAL A 55 2.53 -0.76 -21.44
CA VAL A 55 3.87 -0.53 -20.88
C VAL A 55 4.36 0.89 -21.17
N LEU A 56 4.11 1.44 -22.37
CA LEU A 56 4.50 2.80 -22.75
C LEU A 56 3.75 3.85 -21.93
N LEU A 57 2.44 3.68 -21.75
CA LEU A 57 1.60 4.54 -20.91
C LEU A 57 2.07 4.48 -19.47
N GLY A 58 2.35 3.29 -18.93
CA GLY A 58 2.86 3.19 -17.57
C GLY A 58 4.24 3.81 -17.39
N ARG A 59 5.13 3.71 -18.39
CA ARG A 59 6.41 4.45 -18.37
C ARG A 59 6.21 5.96 -18.34
N ALA A 60 5.21 6.49 -19.05
CA ALA A 60 4.86 7.92 -18.97
C ALA A 60 4.42 8.34 -17.56
N HIS A 61 3.85 7.42 -16.78
CA HIS A 61 3.52 7.59 -15.35
C HIS A 61 4.65 7.18 -14.40
N PHE A 62 5.87 6.94 -14.91
CA PHE A 62 7.03 6.46 -14.14
C PHE A 62 6.79 5.12 -13.41
N LEU A 63 6.02 4.24 -14.03
CA LEU A 63 5.76 2.88 -13.53
C LEU A 63 6.62 1.85 -14.27
N SER A 64 6.94 0.76 -13.57
CA SER A 64 7.57 -0.41 -14.18
C SER A 64 6.58 -1.15 -15.08
N PRO A 65 7.04 -1.98 -16.05
CA PRO A 65 6.16 -2.80 -16.87
C PRO A 65 5.19 -3.66 -16.04
N ALA A 66 5.68 -4.32 -14.99
CA ALA A 66 4.86 -5.10 -14.06
C ALA A 66 3.76 -4.25 -13.37
N ASN A 67 4.12 -3.05 -12.91
CA ASN A 67 3.14 -2.12 -12.32
C ASN A 67 2.11 -1.62 -13.35
N SER A 68 2.52 -1.49 -14.61
CA SER A 68 1.66 -1.05 -15.71
C SER A 68 0.60 -2.12 -16.04
N ARG A 69 1.02 -3.39 -16.12
CA ARG A 69 0.12 -4.53 -16.29
C ARG A 69 -0.78 -4.74 -15.07
N THR A 70 -0.26 -4.54 -13.86
CA THR A 70 -1.06 -4.53 -12.63
C THR A 70 -2.17 -3.47 -12.68
N ALA A 71 -1.90 -2.28 -13.26
CA ALA A 71 -2.93 -1.27 -13.46
C ALA A 71 -4.04 -1.76 -14.38
N LEU A 72 -3.69 -2.41 -15.50
CA LEU A 72 -4.66 -3.02 -16.42
C LEU A 72 -5.51 -4.08 -15.72
N TYR A 73 -4.93 -4.98 -14.93
CA TYR A 73 -5.68 -5.99 -14.18
C TYR A 73 -6.68 -5.39 -13.20
N ARG A 74 -6.32 -4.27 -12.55
CA ARG A 74 -7.25 -3.53 -11.67
C ARG A 74 -8.37 -2.86 -12.45
N VAL A 75 -8.09 -2.29 -13.62
CA VAL A 75 -9.14 -1.74 -14.50
C VAL A 75 -10.09 -2.85 -14.95
N TYR A 76 -9.55 -4.01 -15.32
CA TYR A 76 -10.34 -5.19 -15.67
C TYR A 76 -11.22 -5.69 -14.51
N GLN A 77 -10.70 -5.72 -13.29
CA GLN A 77 -11.46 -6.09 -12.10
C GLN A 77 -12.63 -5.13 -11.82
N ASP A 78 -12.47 -3.84 -12.09
CA ASP A 78 -13.44 -2.79 -11.76
C ASP A 78 -14.55 -2.60 -12.81
N VAL A 79 -14.43 -3.23 -13.98
CA VAL A 79 -15.33 -2.96 -15.12
C VAL A 79 -16.73 -3.50 -14.85
N LYS A 80 -17.76 -2.74 -15.24
CA LYS A 80 -19.17 -3.10 -15.05
C LYS A 80 -19.94 -3.26 -16.36
N GLU A 81 -19.46 -2.62 -17.43
CA GLU A 81 -20.07 -2.65 -18.75
C GLU A 81 -19.64 -3.90 -19.54
N PRO A 82 -20.57 -4.68 -20.12
CA PRO A 82 -20.24 -5.92 -20.84
C PRO A 82 -19.33 -5.73 -22.06
N GLU A 83 -19.46 -4.60 -22.77
CA GLU A 83 -18.68 -4.30 -23.96
C GLU A 83 -17.23 -3.92 -23.60
N GLU A 84 -17.04 -3.14 -22.54
CA GLU A 84 -15.72 -2.82 -21.99
C GLU A 84 -15.03 -4.09 -21.45
N PHE A 85 -15.78 -4.98 -20.79
CA PHE A 85 -15.27 -6.25 -20.30
C PHE A 85 -14.69 -7.12 -21.41
N LYS A 86 -15.38 -7.23 -22.56
CA LYS A 86 -14.87 -8.02 -23.70
C LYS A 86 -13.57 -7.45 -24.25
N LYS A 87 -13.48 -6.12 -24.42
CA LYS A 87 -12.27 -5.44 -24.91
C LYS A 87 -11.09 -5.65 -23.95
N LEU A 88 -11.31 -5.41 -22.66
CA LEU A 88 -10.30 -5.62 -21.62
C LEU A 88 -9.87 -7.08 -21.51
N LYS A 89 -10.80 -8.04 -21.63
CA LYS A 89 -10.48 -9.46 -21.62
C LYS A 89 -9.56 -9.87 -22.78
N ALA A 90 -9.81 -9.33 -23.99
CA ALA A 90 -8.95 -9.58 -25.13
C ALA A 90 -7.53 -9.04 -24.88
N LEU A 91 -7.44 -7.80 -24.41
CA LEU A 91 -6.16 -7.14 -24.09
C LEU A 91 -5.39 -7.86 -22.96
N VAL A 92 -6.08 -8.26 -21.88
CA VAL A 92 -5.48 -9.06 -20.80
C VAL A 92 -4.95 -10.38 -21.35
N SER A 93 -5.72 -11.06 -22.21
CA SER A 93 -5.27 -12.32 -22.82
C SER A 93 -4.06 -12.13 -23.74
N GLU A 94 -3.93 -11.00 -24.41
CA GLU A 94 -2.75 -10.68 -25.22
C GLU A 94 -1.52 -10.39 -24.35
N VAL A 95 -1.69 -9.64 -23.25
CA VAL A 95 -0.62 -9.40 -22.27
C VAL A 95 -0.12 -10.71 -21.66
N GLU A 96 -1.03 -11.62 -21.29
CA GLU A 96 -0.68 -12.94 -20.75
C GLU A 96 0.04 -13.83 -21.78
N LYS A 97 -0.24 -13.67 -23.07
CA LYS A 97 0.48 -14.42 -24.13
C LYS A 97 1.88 -13.89 -24.36
N GLU A 98 2.08 -12.56 -24.33
CA GLU A 98 3.40 -11.96 -24.49
C GLU A 98 4.30 -12.22 -23.27
N GLU A 99 3.75 -12.22 -22.06
CA GLU A 99 4.48 -12.59 -20.84
C GLU A 99 3.72 -13.61 -19.97
N PRO A 100 3.81 -14.91 -20.31
CA PRO A 100 3.06 -16.00 -19.65
C PRO A 100 3.43 -16.23 -18.18
N PHE A 101 4.46 -15.56 -17.68
CA PHE A 101 4.95 -15.68 -16.31
C PHE A 101 5.12 -14.32 -15.61
N ASP A 102 4.43 -13.27 -16.07
CA ASP A 102 4.57 -11.91 -15.53
C ASP A 102 4.35 -11.84 -14.00
N THR A 103 3.42 -12.66 -13.50
CA THR A 103 3.06 -12.75 -12.07
C THR A 103 4.05 -13.55 -11.21
N MET A 104 5.08 -14.16 -11.82
CA MET A 104 6.07 -14.98 -11.14
C MET A 104 7.23 -14.13 -10.60
N PRO A 105 8.00 -14.61 -9.60
CA PRO A 105 9.24 -13.96 -9.18
C PRO A 105 10.27 -13.88 -10.32
N ASP A 106 11.00 -12.78 -10.41
CA ASP A 106 11.97 -12.55 -11.49
C ASP A 106 13.09 -13.61 -11.50
N GLU A 107 13.42 -14.19 -10.34
CA GLU A 107 14.40 -15.26 -10.18
C GLU A 107 14.03 -16.54 -10.92
N VAL A 108 12.72 -16.82 -11.05
CA VAL A 108 12.22 -18.06 -11.65
C VAL A 108 11.68 -17.88 -13.07
N LYS A 109 11.37 -16.65 -13.49
CA LYS A 109 10.85 -16.34 -14.85
C LYS A 109 11.71 -16.93 -15.96
N SER A 110 13.03 -16.71 -15.90
CA SER A 110 13.96 -17.21 -16.93
C SER A 110 13.97 -18.74 -17.03
N SER A 111 13.89 -19.42 -15.89
CA SER A 111 13.82 -20.88 -15.80
C SER A 111 12.49 -21.41 -16.34
N LEU A 112 11.37 -20.78 -15.99
CA LEU A 112 10.04 -21.13 -16.48
C LEU A 112 9.91 -20.96 -18.00
N LEU A 113 10.42 -19.85 -18.55
CA LEU A 113 10.47 -19.60 -19.99
C LEU A 113 11.26 -20.70 -20.71
N ARG A 114 12.42 -21.08 -20.15
CA ARG A 114 13.25 -22.13 -20.74
C ARG A 114 12.58 -23.50 -20.68
N MET A 115 11.91 -23.83 -19.59
CA MET A 115 11.15 -25.08 -19.48
C MET A 115 9.95 -25.09 -20.44
N ALA A 116 9.23 -23.97 -20.57
CA ALA A 116 8.11 -23.85 -21.49
C ALA A 116 8.57 -24.07 -22.94
N TYR A 117 9.70 -23.47 -23.31
CA TYR A 117 10.32 -23.71 -24.62
C TYR A 117 10.65 -25.20 -24.83
N LEU A 118 11.32 -25.85 -23.89
CA LEU A 118 11.66 -27.28 -24.01
C LEU A 118 10.42 -28.17 -24.14
N LEU A 119 9.36 -27.88 -23.39
CA LEU A 119 8.11 -28.64 -23.44
C LEU A 119 7.36 -28.41 -24.76
N THR A 120 7.42 -27.22 -25.34
CA THR A 120 6.82 -26.96 -26.67
C THR A 120 7.51 -27.75 -27.80
N GLN A 121 8.78 -28.11 -27.60
CA GLN A 121 9.54 -28.94 -28.54
C GLN A 121 9.28 -30.45 -28.37
N SER A 122 8.60 -30.85 -27.31
CA SER A 122 8.52 -32.25 -26.88
C SER A 122 7.60 -33.14 -27.73
N GLY A 123 6.73 -32.57 -28.58
CA GLY A 123 5.82 -33.33 -29.46
C GLY A 123 4.68 -34.06 -28.73
N GLU A 124 4.85 -34.38 -27.46
CA GLU A 124 3.86 -35.00 -26.57
C GLU A 124 2.86 -33.96 -26.04
N GLU A 125 1.56 -34.26 -26.16
CA GLU A 125 0.51 -33.33 -25.76
C GLU A 125 0.39 -33.19 -24.23
N SER A 126 0.81 -34.19 -23.47
CA SER A 126 0.89 -34.16 -22.00
C SER A 126 1.84 -33.07 -21.48
N ASP A 127 2.86 -32.73 -22.27
CA ASP A 127 3.95 -31.86 -21.84
C ASP A 127 3.54 -30.39 -21.80
N LYS A 128 2.46 -30.04 -22.52
CA LYS A 128 1.82 -28.72 -22.47
C LYS A 128 1.33 -28.36 -21.06
N HIS A 129 1.03 -29.34 -20.22
CA HIS A 129 0.45 -29.12 -18.88
C HIS A 129 1.44 -29.32 -17.72
N VAL A 130 2.68 -29.72 -18.00
CA VAL A 130 3.69 -30.03 -16.97
C VAL A 130 4.01 -28.80 -16.11
N LEU A 131 3.96 -27.60 -16.69
CA LEU A 131 4.20 -26.35 -15.96
C LEU A 131 3.00 -25.85 -15.17
N THR A 132 1.79 -26.31 -15.44
CA THR A 132 0.58 -25.88 -14.72
C THR A 132 0.67 -26.10 -13.20
N PRO A 133 1.04 -27.28 -12.68
CA PRO A 133 1.18 -27.45 -11.23
C PRO A 133 2.32 -26.61 -10.63
N VAL A 134 3.43 -26.43 -11.36
CA VAL A 134 4.58 -25.63 -10.89
C VAL A 134 4.21 -24.15 -10.79
N THR A 135 3.59 -23.61 -11.83
CA THR A 135 3.10 -22.22 -11.87
C THR A 135 2.04 -21.99 -10.80
N ASN A 136 1.07 -22.90 -10.62
CA ASN A 136 0.05 -22.78 -9.57
C ASN A 136 0.65 -22.70 -8.15
N ILE A 137 1.69 -23.49 -7.86
CA ILE A 137 2.36 -23.45 -6.55
C ILE A 137 3.13 -22.13 -6.39
N LEU A 138 3.84 -21.69 -7.42
CA LEU A 138 4.60 -20.43 -7.39
C LEU A 138 3.68 -19.22 -7.23
N THR A 139 2.53 -19.20 -7.91
CA THR A 139 1.50 -18.17 -7.71
C THR A 139 1.04 -18.13 -6.26
N LYS A 140 0.64 -19.28 -5.69
CA LYS A 140 0.21 -19.35 -4.27
C LYS A 140 1.31 -18.91 -3.31
N TYR A 141 2.56 -19.27 -3.60
CA TYR A 141 3.70 -18.84 -2.80
C TYR A 141 3.88 -17.31 -2.84
N ASN A 142 3.75 -16.71 -4.02
CA ASN A 142 3.81 -15.26 -4.18
C ASN A 142 2.65 -14.56 -3.45
N GLU A 143 1.43 -15.07 -3.57
CA GLU A 143 0.26 -14.58 -2.83
C GLU A 143 0.51 -14.60 -1.32
N LEU A 144 1.09 -15.69 -0.79
CA LEU A 144 1.43 -15.81 0.63
C LEU A 144 2.53 -14.82 1.05
N LEU A 145 3.52 -14.55 0.21
CA LEU A 145 4.55 -13.53 0.47
C LEU A 145 3.97 -12.12 0.47
N GLU A 146 3.09 -11.81 -0.49
CA GLU A 146 2.37 -10.53 -0.54
C GLU A 146 1.47 -10.35 0.69
N GLU A 147 0.75 -11.39 1.11
CA GLU A 147 -0.07 -11.36 2.31
C GLU A 147 0.80 -11.16 3.57
N GLN A 148 1.94 -11.85 3.65
CA GLN A 148 2.88 -11.69 4.76
C GLN A 148 3.47 -10.28 4.81
N THR A 149 3.86 -9.70 3.68
CA THR A 149 4.40 -8.33 3.62
C THR A 149 3.33 -7.30 3.96
N ALA A 150 2.13 -7.44 3.42
CA ALA A 150 0.99 -6.59 3.80
C ALA A 150 0.66 -6.70 5.30
N SER A 151 0.72 -7.92 5.85
CA SER A 151 0.54 -8.18 7.29
C SER A 151 1.63 -7.48 8.12
N LYS A 152 2.91 -7.58 7.74
CA LYS A 152 4.02 -6.86 8.40
C LYS A 152 3.80 -5.35 8.40
N VAL A 153 3.33 -4.77 7.29
CA VAL A 153 3.02 -3.33 7.22
C VAL A 153 1.90 -2.96 8.21
N LYS A 154 0.82 -3.75 8.26
CA LYS A 154 -0.27 -3.54 9.22
C LYS A 154 0.22 -3.65 10.67
N THR A 155 1.03 -4.66 10.97
CA THR A 155 1.60 -4.87 12.31
C THR A 155 2.55 -3.73 12.70
N ASN A 156 3.39 -3.24 11.79
CA ASN A 156 4.25 -2.07 12.05
C ASN A 156 3.42 -0.81 12.35
N ARG A 157 2.33 -0.59 11.61
CA ARG A 157 1.39 0.51 11.89
C ARG A 157 0.76 0.37 13.27
N ALA A 158 0.36 -0.85 13.65
CA ALA A 158 -0.17 -1.13 14.98
C ALA A 158 0.86 -0.88 16.09
N TYR A 159 2.11 -1.34 15.92
CA TYR A 159 3.17 -1.07 16.90
C TYR A 159 3.44 0.42 17.08
N LEU A 160 3.42 1.19 15.99
CA LEU A 160 3.57 2.64 16.07
C LEU A 160 2.41 3.28 16.85
N ALA A 161 1.17 2.87 16.59
CA ALA A 161 0.01 3.34 17.34
C ALA A 161 0.13 3.02 18.84
N THR A 162 0.63 1.82 19.18
CA THR A 162 0.90 1.42 20.57
C THR A 162 1.97 2.29 21.21
N LEU A 163 3.07 2.59 20.51
CA LEU A 163 4.13 3.47 21.01
C LEU A 163 3.63 4.89 21.27
N VAL A 164 2.86 5.46 20.34
CA VAL A 164 2.24 6.78 20.52
C VAL A 164 1.30 6.78 21.72
N SER A 165 0.47 5.74 21.86
CA SER A 165 -0.45 5.58 22.97
C SER A 165 0.29 5.46 24.31
N LEU A 166 1.43 4.76 24.34
CA LEU A 166 2.28 4.64 25.52
C LEU A 166 2.83 6.01 25.95
N VAL A 167 3.36 6.80 25.00
CA VAL A 167 3.88 8.14 25.28
C VAL A 167 2.78 9.05 25.84
N ILE A 168 1.61 9.05 25.21
CA ILE A 168 0.44 9.82 25.70
C ILE A 168 0.05 9.37 27.10
N GLY A 169 0.02 8.05 27.36
CA GLY A 169 -0.27 7.50 28.69
C GLY A 169 0.70 7.98 29.76
N VAL A 170 2.01 7.93 29.49
CA VAL A 170 3.04 8.41 30.42
C VAL A 170 2.90 9.91 30.69
N VAL A 171 2.67 10.71 29.65
CA VAL A 171 2.46 12.17 29.80
C VAL A 171 1.22 12.46 30.64
N SER A 172 0.10 11.76 30.38
CA SER A 172 -1.14 11.90 31.17
C SER A 172 -0.94 11.56 32.65
N ILE A 173 -0.16 10.52 32.96
CA ILE A 173 0.18 10.16 34.35
C ILE A 173 1.01 11.27 35.02
N VAL A 174 1.98 11.85 34.31
CA VAL A 174 2.78 12.97 34.84
C VAL A 174 1.90 14.20 35.12
N TYR A 175 0.95 14.51 34.24
CA TYR A 175 -0.01 15.58 34.47
C TYR A 175 -0.94 15.27 35.65
N ALA A 176 -1.45 14.05 35.75
CA ALA A 176 -2.31 13.63 36.86
C ALA A 176 -1.59 13.69 38.21
N TYR A 177 -0.31 13.33 38.26
CA TYR A 177 0.49 13.41 39.48
C TYR A 177 0.80 14.85 39.91
N ASN A 178 0.96 15.76 38.94
CA ASN A 178 1.21 17.18 39.21
C ASN A 178 -0.08 18.02 39.27
N ALA A 179 -1.25 17.40 39.17
CA ALA A 179 -2.53 18.11 39.25
C ALA A 179 -2.79 18.55 40.71
N PRO A 180 -3.25 19.79 40.94
CA PRO A 180 -3.55 20.27 42.29
C PRO A 180 -4.65 19.41 42.93
N SER A 181 -4.47 19.08 44.20
CA SER A 181 -5.45 18.30 44.95
C SER A 181 -6.69 19.16 45.29
N ALA A 182 -7.80 18.52 45.63
CA ALA A 182 -9.02 19.24 46.03
C ALA A 182 -8.80 20.19 47.21
N SER A 183 -7.90 19.84 48.13
CA SER A 183 -7.48 20.71 49.24
C SER A 183 -6.65 21.90 48.79
N ASP A 184 -5.76 21.71 47.80
CA ASP A 184 -4.95 22.81 47.25
C ASP A 184 -5.85 23.82 46.53
N ILE A 185 -6.84 23.33 45.78
CA ILE A 185 -7.84 24.17 45.11
C ILE A 185 -8.69 24.94 46.14
N ALA A 186 -9.12 24.29 47.22
CA ALA A 186 -9.91 24.95 48.26
C ALA A 186 -9.12 26.03 49.02
N ALA A 187 -7.84 25.78 49.28
CA ALA A 187 -6.95 26.76 49.90
C ALA A 187 -6.76 27.99 49.00
N GLU A 188 -6.46 27.78 47.72
CA GLU A 188 -6.29 28.85 46.73
C GLU A 188 -7.58 29.70 46.57
N VAL A 189 -8.74 29.04 46.47
CA VAL A 189 -10.05 29.73 46.37
C VAL A 189 -10.34 30.55 47.63
N SER A 190 -10.04 30.01 48.82
CA SER A 190 -10.24 30.75 50.08
C SER A 190 -9.34 31.98 50.18
N GLN A 191 -8.12 31.89 49.66
CA GLN A 191 -7.14 32.97 49.66
C GLN A 191 -7.57 34.10 48.71
N ILE A 192 -8.02 33.75 47.50
CA ILE A 192 -8.58 34.70 46.52
C ILE A 192 -9.84 35.40 47.09
N MET A 193 -10.75 34.66 47.72
CA MET A 193 -11.96 35.24 48.32
C MET A 193 -11.64 36.19 49.49
N SER A 194 -10.58 35.89 50.25
CA SER A 194 -10.13 36.72 51.36
C SER A 194 -9.45 38.02 50.88
N GLU A 195 -8.74 37.97 49.76
CA GLU A 195 -8.13 39.15 49.13
C GLU A 195 -9.19 40.06 48.47
N GLU A 196 -10.26 39.52 47.91
CA GLU A 196 -11.37 40.32 47.33
C GLU A 196 -12.30 40.95 48.38
N THR A 197 -12.44 40.35 49.57
CA THR A 197 -13.25 40.93 50.67
C THR A 197 -12.46 41.85 51.62
N GLY A 198 -11.14 41.92 51.44
CA GLY A 198 -10.23 42.81 52.18
C GLY A 198 -9.90 44.13 51.50
N SER A 199 -10.48 44.43 50.33
CA SER A 199 -10.40 45.72 49.62
C SER A 199 -11.73 46.47 49.63
#